data_AF-A0AAD8JGG0-F1
#
_entry.id   AF-A0AAD8JGG0-F1
#
_cell.length_a   1.000
_cell.length_b   1.000
_cell.length_c   1.000
_cell.angle_alpha   90.00
_cell.angle_beta   90.00
_cell.angle_gamma   90.00
#
_symmetry.space_group_name_H-M   'P 1'
#
loop_
_entity.id
_entity.type
_entity.pdbx_description
1 polymer ?
#
loop_
_entity_poly.entity_id
_entity_poly.type
_entity_poly.pdbx_seq_one_letter_code
_entity_poly.pdbx_strand_id
1 'polypeptide(L)'
;MRAFINGCRNVVGLDGCHLKGKYGGCLLSATALDGQNGLVPLGIIICKNECAENWFLFLKHLKPRLDEHPVQGINFISDRQKGLREAVHKLFPTSPHRFCFRHMYKNFKSHFKGSKLHTMFWNAAKAYKAKHFQARMDSMMVENVKAFEYLMGENPKSWCRAFFDHNSSCEHLSNNFSESFNNMIAKIREKPLCKLVLMYGQLVMGLFYKRRNACVGWDSGDLVPSVKKLLKLMLKKLGEYKVAGAVAGKVYEVTSIHSSVFTVDLNKKTCSCVQWQLRGFPCQHAVCALQQIRPNWIQYCAKYYSVDNYKITYAEGMIPLEGPDDWEEPRVTIVPPLLIRKQGRPRKNRRKAYDETLHEKKPRCCSKCKQPGHNKTTCGGGPIGSNSTKKRIRLEVDG
;
A
#
# COMPACT_ATOMS: atom_id res chain seq x y z
N MET A 1 2.88 -4.74 18.50
CA MET A 1 1.69 -5.62 18.60
C MET A 1 0.48 -4.96 19.27
N ARG A 2 0.57 -4.34 20.46
CA ARG A 2 -0.60 -3.68 21.10
C ARG A 2 -1.35 -2.71 20.18
N ALA A 3 -0.61 -1.91 19.40
CA ALA A 3 -1.15 -1.04 18.35
C ALA A 3 -2.08 -1.78 17.36
N PHE A 4 -1.68 -2.98 16.94
CA PHE A 4 -2.44 -3.80 15.99
C PHE A 4 -3.74 -4.28 16.61
N ILE A 5 -3.64 -4.90 17.79
CA ILE A 5 -4.76 -5.49 18.53
C ILE A 5 -5.82 -4.43 18.84
N ASN A 6 -5.40 -3.25 19.27
CA ASN A 6 -6.32 -2.25 19.83
C ASN A 6 -6.81 -1.24 18.80
N GLY A 7 -6.12 -1.05 17.67
CA GLY A 7 -6.42 0.07 16.78
C GLY A 7 -6.16 -0.13 15.28
N CYS A 8 -5.37 -1.12 14.85
CA CYS A 8 -5.23 -1.36 13.41
C CYS A 8 -6.43 -2.12 12.85
N ARG A 9 -6.58 -2.06 11.53
CA ARG A 9 -7.52 -2.91 10.79
C ARG A 9 -7.05 -4.35 10.80
N ASN A 10 -8.00 -5.27 10.65
CA ASN A 10 -7.75 -6.71 10.56
C ASN A 10 -7.10 -7.13 9.22
N VAL A 11 -5.97 -6.53 8.87
CA VAL A 11 -5.23 -6.81 7.63
C VAL A 11 -3.73 -6.76 7.90
N VAL A 12 -3.01 -7.79 7.45
CA VAL A 12 -1.57 -7.93 7.63
C VAL A 12 -0.89 -8.14 6.29
N GLY A 13 0.01 -7.23 5.96
CA GLY A 13 0.91 -7.31 4.81
C GLY A 13 2.17 -8.06 5.20
N LEU A 14 2.53 -9.06 4.39
CA LEU A 14 3.75 -9.83 4.53
C LEU A 14 4.62 -9.62 3.30
N ASP A 15 5.89 -9.28 3.52
CA ASP A 15 6.83 -9.07 2.42
C ASP A 15 8.26 -9.38 2.86
N GLY A 16 9.01 -9.95 1.92
CA GLY A 16 10.42 -10.30 2.07
C GLY A 16 11.29 -9.35 1.26
N CYS A 17 12.46 -9.01 1.78
CA CYS A 17 13.40 -8.21 1.02
C CYS A 17 14.85 -8.61 1.29
N HIS A 18 15.62 -8.65 0.21
CA HIS A 18 17.03 -8.98 0.31
C HIS A 18 17.79 -7.90 1.09
N LEU A 19 18.66 -8.36 1.99
CA LEU A 19 19.69 -7.55 2.60
C LEU A 19 20.79 -7.24 1.58
N LYS A 20 21.40 -6.06 1.73
CA LYS A 20 22.41 -5.53 0.81
C LYS A 20 23.81 -5.45 1.44
N GLY A 21 23.94 -5.83 2.71
CA GLY A 21 25.21 -5.90 3.41
C GLY A 21 26.12 -7.03 2.91
N LYS A 22 27.36 -7.07 3.40
CA LYS A 22 28.40 -8.03 3.02
C LYS A 22 27.97 -9.50 3.14
N TYR A 23 27.17 -9.81 4.16
CA TYR A 23 26.76 -11.17 4.49
C TYR A 23 25.49 -11.63 3.77
N GLY A 24 24.86 -10.78 2.96
CA GLY A 24 23.60 -11.10 2.30
C GLY A 24 22.48 -11.36 3.31
N GLY A 25 21.58 -12.31 2.99
CA GLY A 25 20.40 -12.62 3.80
C GLY A 25 19.10 -11.99 3.28
N CYS A 26 18.03 -12.27 4.02
CA CYS A 26 16.70 -11.73 3.78
C CYS A 26 16.14 -11.15 5.09
N LEU A 27 15.39 -10.05 4.96
CA LEU A 27 14.57 -9.49 6.01
C LEU A 27 13.11 -9.72 5.65
N LEU A 28 12.41 -10.49 6.47
CA LEU A 28 10.98 -10.70 6.35
C LEU A 28 10.28 -9.71 7.28
N SER A 29 9.15 -9.18 6.83
CA SER A 29 8.44 -8.14 7.57
C SER A 29 6.94 -8.38 7.57
N ALA A 30 6.32 -8.01 8.69
CA ALA A 30 4.88 -7.96 8.85
C ALA A 30 4.46 -6.52 9.15
N THR A 31 3.44 -6.03 8.45
CA THR A 31 2.91 -4.67 8.58
C THR A 31 1.39 -4.69 8.60
N ALA A 32 0.77 -3.69 9.24
CA ALA A 32 -0.68 -3.50 9.26
C ALA A 32 -1.06 -2.10 8.76
N LEU A 33 -2.36 -1.79 8.79
CA LEU A 33 -2.92 -0.49 8.42
C LEU A 33 -3.70 0.15 9.56
N ASP A 34 -3.47 1.43 9.80
CA ASP A 34 -4.26 2.26 10.71
C ASP A 34 -5.52 2.86 10.03
N GLY A 35 -6.28 3.65 10.79
CA GLY A 35 -7.45 4.39 10.29
C GLY A 35 -7.17 5.34 9.13
N GLN A 36 -5.98 5.93 9.05
CA GLN A 36 -5.55 6.86 8.01
C GLN A 36 -5.01 6.17 6.74
N ASN A 37 -5.06 4.83 6.67
CA ASN A 37 -4.31 4.02 5.69
C ASN A 37 -2.78 4.18 5.81
N GLY A 38 -2.29 4.62 6.98
CA GLY A 38 -0.89 4.61 7.34
C GLY A 38 -0.44 3.19 7.68
N LEU A 39 0.79 2.84 7.30
CA LEU A 39 1.38 1.55 7.64
C LEU A 39 1.82 1.53 9.11
N VAL A 40 1.63 0.39 9.77
CA VAL A 40 2.08 0.13 11.14
C VAL A 40 2.99 -1.09 11.13
N PRO A 41 4.30 -0.96 11.42
CA PRO A 41 5.21 -2.10 11.53
C PRO A 41 4.78 -3.03 12.68
N LEU A 42 4.67 -4.34 12.41
CA LEU A 42 4.33 -5.35 13.41
C LEU A 42 5.58 -6.07 13.93
N GLY A 43 6.49 -6.40 13.02
CA GLY A 43 7.72 -7.11 13.33
C GLY A 43 8.56 -7.38 12.10
N ILE A 44 9.82 -7.72 12.34
CA ILE A 44 10.77 -8.21 11.33
C ILE A 44 11.47 -9.46 11.85
N ILE A 45 11.95 -10.28 10.93
CA ILE A 45 12.96 -11.31 11.21
C ILE A 45 14.06 -11.21 10.16
N ILE A 46 15.30 -11.48 10.59
CA ILE A 46 16.44 -11.56 9.69
C ILE A 46 16.83 -13.03 9.57
N CYS A 47 16.93 -13.51 8.33
CA CYS A 47 17.22 -14.90 8.03
C CYS A 47 18.18 -15.04 6.85
N LYS A 48 18.72 -16.24 6.64
CA LYS A 48 19.71 -16.51 5.59
C LYS A 48 19.13 -16.39 4.18
N ASN A 49 17.88 -16.79 4.02
CA ASN A 49 17.19 -16.86 2.74
C ASN A 49 15.67 -16.80 2.93
N GLU A 50 14.96 -16.44 1.87
CA GLU A 50 13.51 -16.43 1.86
C GLU A 50 13.00 -17.84 1.52
N CYS A 51 12.61 -18.62 2.53
CA CYS A 51 12.13 -20.00 2.38
C CYS A 51 10.93 -20.30 3.29
N ALA A 52 10.28 -21.44 3.08
CA ALA A 52 9.08 -21.84 3.80
C ALA A 52 9.33 -21.96 5.31
N GLU A 53 10.50 -22.50 5.70
CA GLU A 53 10.88 -22.70 7.09
C GLU A 53 11.04 -21.36 7.83
N ASN A 54 11.70 -20.38 7.21
CA ASN A 54 11.91 -19.07 7.80
C ASN A 54 10.60 -18.27 7.90
N TRP A 55 9.72 -18.38 6.90
CA TRP A 55 8.37 -17.80 6.97
C TRP A 55 7.51 -18.46 8.06
N PHE A 56 7.56 -19.79 8.16
CA PHE A 56 6.86 -20.52 9.20
C PHE A 56 7.35 -20.11 10.59
N LEU A 57 8.66 -20.04 10.81
CA LEU A 57 9.22 -19.59 12.09
C LEU A 57 8.77 -18.17 12.43
N PHE A 58 8.86 -17.24 11.49
CA PHE A 58 8.46 -15.86 11.69
C PHE A 58 6.99 -15.73 12.07
N LEU A 59 6.11 -16.37 11.30
CA LEU A 59 4.68 -16.35 11.53
C LEU A 59 4.29 -17.09 12.82
N LYS A 60 5.01 -18.16 13.18
CA LYS A 60 4.82 -18.86 14.46
C LYS A 60 5.11 -17.94 15.65
N HIS A 61 6.14 -17.10 15.58
CA HIS A 61 6.43 -16.11 16.63
C HIS A 61 5.38 -14.99 16.69
N LEU A 62 4.83 -14.57 15.56
CA LEU A 62 3.79 -13.53 15.53
C LEU A 62 2.41 -14.06 15.92
N LYS A 63 2.12 -15.34 15.68
CA LYS A 63 0.80 -15.95 15.80
C LYS A 63 0.09 -15.64 17.12
N PRO A 64 0.69 -15.84 18.32
CA PRO A 64 -0.01 -15.57 19.58
C PRO A 64 -0.57 -14.15 19.65
N ARG A 65 0.22 -13.17 19.19
CA ARG A 65 -0.17 -11.75 19.20
C ARG A 65 -1.09 -11.36 18.06
N LEU A 66 -1.10 -12.11 16.95
CA LEU A 66 -2.04 -11.91 15.86
C LEU A 66 -3.42 -12.46 16.23
N ASP A 67 -3.47 -13.62 16.89
CA ASP A 67 -4.72 -14.26 17.32
C ASP A 67 -5.44 -13.46 18.44
N GLU A 68 -4.74 -12.57 19.15
CA GLU A 68 -5.31 -11.62 20.11
C GLU A 68 -6.14 -10.50 19.43
N HIS A 69 -6.10 -10.36 18.11
CA HIS A 69 -6.87 -9.31 17.43
C HIS A 69 -8.39 -9.54 17.59
N PRO A 70 -9.19 -8.50 17.95
CA PRO A 70 -10.62 -8.68 18.29
C PRO A 70 -11.50 -9.24 17.16
N VAL A 71 -11.05 -9.10 15.92
CA VAL A 71 -11.73 -9.68 14.74
C VAL A 71 -10.97 -10.92 14.32
N GLN A 72 -11.65 -12.06 14.34
CA GLN A 72 -11.11 -13.34 13.90
C GLN A 72 -10.87 -13.38 12.38
N GLY A 73 -10.02 -14.31 11.93
CA GLY A 73 -9.69 -14.48 10.52
C GLY A 73 -8.87 -13.31 9.98
N ILE A 74 -7.59 -13.24 10.38
CA ILE A 74 -6.66 -12.21 9.92
C ILE A 74 -6.59 -12.21 8.39
N ASN A 75 -6.87 -11.07 7.75
CA ASN A 75 -6.75 -10.99 6.30
C ASN A 75 -5.28 -10.73 5.92
N PHE A 76 -4.59 -11.75 5.42
CA PHE A 76 -3.22 -11.60 4.95
C PHE A 76 -3.18 -11.07 3.52
N ILE A 77 -2.18 -10.26 3.21
CA ILE A 77 -1.83 -9.88 1.84
C ILE A 77 -0.32 -10.01 1.62
N SER A 78 0.09 -10.72 0.59
CA SER A 78 1.52 -10.90 0.29
C SER A 78 1.79 -11.06 -1.20
N ASP A 79 3.05 -11.22 -1.59
CA ASP A 79 3.37 -11.74 -2.92
C ASP A 79 2.98 -13.23 -3.07
N ARG A 80 3.29 -13.81 -4.23
CA ARG A 80 2.99 -15.22 -4.56
C ARG A 80 4.16 -16.16 -4.26
N GLN A 81 5.01 -15.86 -3.28
CA GLN A 81 6.09 -16.78 -2.95
C GLN A 81 5.54 -18.09 -2.34
N LYS A 82 5.95 -19.23 -2.90
CA LYS A 82 5.42 -20.56 -2.52
C LYS A 82 5.56 -20.85 -1.01
N GLY A 83 6.75 -20.63 -0.44
CA GLY A 83 7.01 -20.91 0.97
C GLY A 83 6.19 -20.05 1.93
N LEU A 84 5.88 -18.80 1.55
CA LEU A 84 5.01 -17.93 2.33
C LEU A 84 3.56 -18.42 2.34
N ARG A 85 3.04 -18.81 1.17
CA ARG A 85 1.68 -19.36 1.05
C ARG A 85 1.49 -20.61 1.92
N GLU A 86 2.46 -21.52 1.89
CA GLU A 86 2.44 -22.75 2.70
C GLU A 86 2.48 -22.44 4.20
N ALA A 87 3.32 -21.49 4.62
CA ALA A 87 3.42 -21.08 6.01
C ALA A 87 2.12 -20.46 6.55
N VAL A 88 1.50 -19.55 5.77
CA VAL A 88 0.21 -18.94 6.14
C VAL A 88 -0.88 -20.02 6.23
N HIS A 89 -0.98 -20.90 5.24
CA HIS A 89 -1.99 -21.96 5.23
C HIS A 89 -1.86 -22.92 6.43
N LYS A 90 -0.63 -23.27 6.81
CA LYS A 90 -0.36 -24.17 7.95
C LYS A 90 -0.67 -23.54 9.30
N LEU A 91 -0.37 -22.26 9.50
CA LEU A 91 -0.53 -21.57 10.80
C LEU A 91 -1.87 -20.86 10.98
N PHE A 92 -2.51 -20.50 9.87
CA PHE A 92 -3.77 -19.75 9.82
C PHE A 92 -4.71 -20.34 8.75
N PRO A 93 -5.14 -21.61 8.89
CA PRO A 93 -5.88 -22.32 7.83
C PRO A 93 -7.22 -21.69 7.48
N THR A 94 -7.84 -20.98 8.42
CA THR A 94 -9.13 -20.29 8.25
C THR A 94 -8.99 -18.84 7.80
N SER A 95 -7.77 -18.29 7.81
CA SER A 95 -7.54 -16.88 7.48
C SER A 95 -7.52 -16.65 5.97
N PRO A 96 -8.22 -15.62 5.47
CA PRO A 96 -8.12 -15.24 4.06
C PRO A 96 -6.70 -14.81 3.71
N HIS A 97 -6.17 -15.34 2.60
CA HIS A 97 -4.86 -14.95 2.08
C HIS A 97 -4.99 -14.37 0.67
N ARG A 98 -4.75 -13.06 0.56
CA ARG A 98 -4.79 -12.29 -0.67
C ARG A 98 -3.41 -12.23 -1.30
N PHE A 99 -3.35 -12.41 -2.61
CA PHE A 99 -2.15 -12.18 -3.41
C PHE A 99 -2.13 -10.75 -3.89
N CYS A 100 -0.95 -10.14 -3.81
CA CYS A 100 -0.70 -8.81 -4.28
C CYS A 100 -0.94 -8.76 -5.79
N PHE A 101 -2.03 -8.10 -6.18
CA PHE A 101 -2.46 -7.96 -7.56
C PHE A 101 -1.35 -7.38 -8.45
N ARG A 102 -0.51 -6.47 -7.93
CA ARG A 102 0.63 -5.92 -8.69
C ARG A 102 1.59 -7.00 -9.16
N HIS A 103 1.90 -7.98 -8.30
CA HIS A 103 2.77 -9.11 -8.64
C HIS A 103 2.08 -10.07 -9.60
N MET A 104 0.79 -10.37 -9.37
CA MET A 104 0.01 -11.18 -10.30
C MET A 104 -0.08 -10.56 -11.69
N TYR A 105 -0.33 -9.25 -11.75
CA TYR A 105 -0.41 -8.47 -12.97
C TYR A 105 0.91 -8.45 -13.73
N LYS A 106 2.03 -8.27 -13.02
CA LYS A 106 3.36 -8.36 -13.62
C LYS A 106 3.63 -9.75 -14.22
N ASN A 107 3.33 -10.82 -13.50
CA ASN A 107 3.50 -12.19 -13.99
C ASN A 107 2.57 -12.48 -15.18
N PHE A 108 1.33 -12.00 -15.12
CA PHE A 108 0.39 -12.11 -16.23
C PHE A 108 0.93 -11.42 -17.49
N LYS A 109 1.46 -10.19 -17.36
CA LYS A 109 2.11 -9.46 -18.47
C LYS A 109 3.34 -10.16 -19.06
N SER A 110 4.06 -10.96 -18.26
CA SER A 110 5.19 -11.72 -18.80
C SER A 110 4.74 -12.88 -19.70
N HIS A 111 3.61 -13.52 -19.38
CA HIS A 111 3.06 -14.65 -20.14
C HIS A 111 2.14 -14.22 -21.30
N PHE A 112 1.33 -13.18 -21.10
CA PHE A 112 0.31 -12.73 -22.05
C PHE A 112 0.58 -11.29 -22.47
N LYS A 113 0.85 -11.09 -23.77
CA LYS A 113 1.02 -9.76 -24.36
C LYS A 113 -0.31 -9.24 -24.87
N GLY A 114 -0.50 -7.92 -24.87
CA GLY A 114 -1.70 -7.26 -25.36
C GLY A 114 -2.38 -6.38 -24.31
N SER A 115 -2.58 -5.10 -24.63
CA SER A 115 -3.21 -4.11 -23.75
C SER A 115 -4.65 -4.46 -23.39
N LYS A 116 -5.38 -5.12 -24.30
CA LYS A 116 -6.76 -5.57 -24.08
C LYS A 116 -6.85 -6.62 -22.98
N LEU A 117 -6.05 -7.69 -23.04
CA LEU A 117 -6.00 -8.72 -21.99
C LEU A 117 -5.57 -8.15 -20.63
N HIS A 118 -4.61 -7.21 -20.64
CA HIS A 118 -4.18 -6.52 -19.42
C HIS A 118 -5.32 -5.71 -18.79
N THR A 119 -6.12 -5.04 -19.62
CA THR A 119 -7.29 -4.28 -19.16
C THR A 119 -8.40 -5.19 -18.65
N MET A 120 -8.64 -6.32 -19.33
CA MET A 120 -9.60 -7.34 -18.90
C MET A 120 -9.24 -7.91 -17.52
N PHE A 121 -7.98 -8.30 -17.30
CA PHE A 121 -7.55 -8.79 -15.99
C PHE A 121 -7.68 -7.72 -14.90
N TRP A 122 -7.27 -6.48 -15.19
CA TRP A 122 -7.41 -5.36 -14.26
C TRP A 122 -8.86 -5.12 -13.85
N ASN A 123 -9.79 -5.16 -14.80
CA ASN A 123 -11.21 -4.97 -14.55
C ASN A 123 -11.85 -6.15 -13.81
N ALA A 124 -11.42 -7.38 -14.11
CA ALA A 124 -11.86 -8.57 -13.38
C ALA A 124 -11.43 -8.51 -11.90
N ALA A 125 -10.16 -8.20 -11.62
CA ALA A 125 -9.65 -8.12 -10.25
C ALA A 125 -10.33 -7.01 -9.41
N LYS A 126 -10.70 -5.89 -10.05
CA LYS A 126 -11.35 -4.74 -9.39
C LYS A 126 -12.87 -4.87 -9.23
N ALA A 127 -13.50 -5.90 -9.81
CA ALA A 127 -14.93 -6.09 -9.70
C ALA A 127 -15.35 -6.27 -8.23
N TYR A 128 -16.43 -5.61 -7.81
CA TYR A 128 -17.00 -5.77 -6.46
C TYR A 128 -18.10 -6.84 -6.38
N LYS A 129 -18.64 -7.29 -7.52
CA LYS A 129 -19.71 -8.29 -7.57
C LYS A 129 -19.26 -9.50 -8.37
N ALA A 130 -19.64 -10.69 -7.90
CA ALA A 130 -19.36 -11.96 -8.58
C ALA A 130 -19.91 -11.96 -10.02
N LYS A 131 -21.12 -11.43 -10.25
CA LYS A 131 -21.70 -11.30 -11.60
C LYS A 131 -20.82 -10.47 -12.55
N HIS A 132 -20.28 -9.35 -12.07
CA HIS A 132 -19.39 -8.52 -12.89
C HIS A 132 -18.05 -9.22 -13.13
N PHE A 133 -17.51 -9.90 -12.12
CA PHE A 133 -16.33 -10.74 -12.30
C PHE A 133 -16.55 -11.80 -13.38
N GLN A 134 -17.63 -12.56 -13.29
CA GLN A 134 -17.95 -13.63 -14.23
C GLN A 134 -18.03 -13.10 -15.67
N ALA A 135 -18.81 -12.03 -15.91
CA ALA A 135 -18.91 -11.43 -17.23
C ALA A 135 -17.54 -10.98 -17.81
N ARG A 136 -16.62 -10.51 -16.96
CA ARG A 136 -15.25 -10.15 -17.39
C ARG A 136 -14.41 -11.38 -17.71
N MET A 137 -14.57 -12.46 -16.95
CA MET A 137 -13.89 -13.72 -17.20
C MET A 137 -14.43 -14.42 -18.45
N ASP A 138 -15.74 -14.42 -18.67
CA ASP A 138 -16.37 -14.95 -19.90
C ASP A 138 -15.87 -14.19 -21.14
N SER A 139 -15.81 -12.85 -21.05
CA SER A 139 -15.24 -12.03 -22.12
C SER A 139 -13.77 -12.38 -22.39
N MET A 140 -13.00 -12.66 -21.34
CA MET A 140 -11.60 -13.05 -21.48
C MET A 140 -11.45 -14.45 -22.08
N MET A 141 -12.35 -15.38 -21.76
CA MET A 141 -12.34 -16.73 -22.32
C MET A 141 -12.55 -16.69 -23.84
N VAL A 142 -13.49 -15.86 -24.31
CA VAL A 142 -13.72 -15.63 -25.76
C VAL A 142 -12.49 -15.02 -26.42
N GLU A 143 -11.83 -14.06 -25.76
CA GLU A 143 -10.64 -13.40 -26.32
C GLU A 143 -9.40 -14.31 -26.34
N ASN A 144 -9.17 -15.04 -25.23
CA ASN A 144 -8.00 -15.88 -25.04
C ASN A 144 -8.23 -16.91 -23.92
N VAL A 145 -8.56 -18.13 -24.34
CA VAL A 145 -8.81 -19.27 -23.43
C VAL A 145 -7.64 -19.53 -22.50
N LYS A 146 -6.39 -19.49 -22.99
CA LYS A 146 -5.19 -19.74 -22.17
C LYS A 146 -5.00 -18.70 -21.06
N ALA A 147 -5.35 -17.44 -21.33
CA ALA A 147 -5.29 -16.37 -20.34
C ALA A 147 -6.37 -16.55 -19.26
N PHE A 148 -7.57 -16.96 -19.66
CA PHE A 148 -8.65 -17.31 -18.74
C PHE A 148 -8.23 -18.49 -17.84
N GLU A 149 -7.75 -19.59 -18.42
CA GLU A 149 -7.29 -20.78 -17.69
C GLU A 149 -6.16 -20.44 -16.71
N TYR A 150 -5.19 -19.62 -17.14
CA TYR A 150 -4.11 -19.17 -16.27
C TYR A 150 -4.61 -18.43 -15.03
N LEU A 151 -5.61 -17.56 -15.17
CA LEU A 151 -6.19 -16.83 -14.03
C LEU A 151 -7.09 -17.70 -13.17
N MET A 152 -7.87 -18.60 -13.78
CA MET A 152 -8.77 -19.51 -13.07
C MET A 152 -8.03 -20.67 -12.39
N GLY A 153 -6.79 -20.95 -12.79
CA GLY A 153 -5.89 -21.84 -12.05
C GLY A 153 -5.51 -21.31 -10.66
N GLU A 154 -5.76 -20.03 -10.38
CA GLU A 154 -5.62 -19.43 -9.05
C GLU A 154 -6.99 -19.07 -8.47
N ASN A 155 -7.21 -19.39 -7.20
CA ASN A 155 -8.50 -19.15 -6.54
C ASN A 155 -8.87 -17.65 -6.58
N PRO A 156 -10.01 -17.25 -7.20
CA PRO A 156 -10.44 -15.86 -7.26
C PRO A 156 -10.58 -15.17 -5.90
N LYS A 157 -10.85 -15.92 -4.82
CA LYS A 157 -10.86 -15.42 -3.43
C LYS A 157 -9.54 -14.76 -3.02
N SER A 158 -8.43 -15.17 -3.62
CA SER A 158 -7.11 -14.62 -3.31
C SER A 158 -6.77 -13.36 -4.09
N TRP A 159 -7.49 -12.99 -5.16
CA TRP A 159 -7.03 -11.88 -6.01
C TRP A 159 -8.11 -10.95 -6.56
N CYS A 160 -9.39 -11.26 -6.39
CA CYS A 160 -10.49 -10.42 -6.84
C CYS A 160 -11.31 -9.87 -5.67
N ARG A 161 -11.59 -8.56 -5.69
CA ARG A 161 -12.37 -7.87 -4.64
C ARG A 161 -13.76 -8.45 -4.42
N ALA A 162 -14.37 -9.00 -5.47
CA ALA A 162 -15.72 -9.56 -5.42
C ALA A 162 -15.86 -10.72 -4.42
N PHE A 163 -14.73 -11.32 -4.03
CA PHE A 163 -14.69 -12.49 -3.16
C PHE A 163 -13.89 -12.25 -1.87
N PHE A 164 -13.46 -11.02 -1.60
CA PHE A 164 -12.78 -10.67 -0.37
C PHE A 164 -13.77 -10.61 0.79
N ASP A 165 -13.29 -11.04 1.96
CA ASP A 165 -14.01 -10.86 3.21
C ASP A 165 -14.18 -9.37 3.56
N HIS A 166 -15.36 -9.05 4.12
CA HIS A 166 -15.74 -7.69 4.49
C HIS A 166 -15.23 -7.27 5.89
N ASN A 167 -14.82 -8.22 6.74
CA ASN A 167 -14.46 -7.94 8.14
C ASN A 167 -13.16 -7.13 8.28
N SER A 168 -12.32 -7.12 7.25
CA SER A 168 -11.06 -6.35 7.23
C SER A 168 -11.21 -4.83 7.09
N SER A 169 -12.35 -4.31 6.65
CA SER A 169 -12.50 -2.88 6.26
C SER A 169 -11.37 -2.41 5.32
N CYS A 170 -11.00 -3.27 4.37
CA CYS A 170 -9.87 -3.06 3.47
C CYS A 170 -10.15 -3.63 2.08
N GLU A 171 -10.26 -2.73 1.08
CA GLU A 171 -10.44 -3.09 -0.33
C GLU A 171 -9.12 -3.22 -1.11
N HIS A 172 -7.97 -3.16 -0.43
CA HIS A 172 -6.68 -3.13 -1.11
C HIS A 172 -6.43 -4.43 -1.86
N LEU A 173 -6.05 -4.28 -3.14
CA LEU A 173 -5.66 -5.39 -4.02
C LEU A 173 -4.15 -5.64 -4.00
N SER A 174 -3.36 -4.65 -3.61
CA SER A 174 -1.91 -4.71 -3.63
C SER A 174 -1.32 -4.46 -2.25
N ASN A 175 -0.16 -5.08 -2.01
CA ASN A 175 0.61 -4.95 -0.79
C ASN A 175 1.44 -3.65 -0.75
N ASN A 176 0.84 -2.53 -1.15
CA ASN A 176 1.55 -1.24 -1.31
C ASN A 176 2.17 -0.74 0.00
N PHE A 177 1.58 -1.08 1.14
CA PHE A 177 2.06 -0.66 2.44
C PHE A 177 3.30 -1.44 2.87
N SER A 178 3.42 -2.73 2.51
CA SER A 178 4.69 -3.45 2.68
C SER A 178 5.76 -2.96 1.69
N GLU A 179 5.40 -2.64 0.44
CA GLU A 179 6.34 -1.97 -0.49
C GLU A 179 6.83 -0.62 0.07
N SER A 180 5.94 0.15 0.71
CA SER A 180 6.30 1.40 1.39
C SER A 180 7.24 1.17 2.56
N PHE A 181 7.02 0.13 3.35
CA PHE A 181 7.94 -0.30 4.40
C PHE A 181 9.32 -0.64 3.84
N ASN A 182 9.38 -1.44 2.78
CA ASN A 182 10.61 -1.81 2.08
C ASN A 182 11.42 -0.61 1.56
N ASN A 183 10.73 0.47 1.18
CA ASN A 183 11.35 1.75 0.83
C ASN A 183 11.91 2.48 2.05
N MET A 184 11.18 2.52 3.16
CA MET A 184 11.65 3.16 4.40
C MET A 184 12.93 2.49 4.95
N ILE A 185 12.99 1.15 4.91
CA ILE A 185 14.16 0.40 5.39
C ILE A 185 15.26 0.25 4.34
N ALA A 186 15.15 0.86 3.15
CA ALA A 186 16.10 0.67 2.06
C ALA A 186 17.56 0.97 2.43
N LYS A 187 17.79 2.01 3.25
CA LYS A 187 19.13 2.39 3.75
C LYS A 187 19.59 1.54 4.94
N ILE A 188 18.64 0.98 5.70
CA ILE A 188 18.89 0.16 6.89
C ILE A 188 19.43 -1.22 6.47
N ARG A 189 18.94 -1.75 5.34
CA ARG A 189 19.34 -3.06 4.76
C ARG A 189 20.80 -3.18 4.31
N GLU A 190 21.53 -2.07 4.24
CA GLU A 190 22.96 -2.06 3.90
C GLU A 190 23.86 -2.16 5.14
N LYS A 191 23.28 -2.09 6.35
CA LYS A 191 24.03 -2.01 7.61
C LYS A 191 24.33 -3.40 8.19
N PRO A 192 25.38 -3.53 9.03
CA PRO A 192 25.58 -4.71 9.86
C PRO A 192 24.36 -5.02 10.72
N LEU A 193 24.17 -6.28 11.12
CA LEU A 193 22.95 -6.76 11.77
C LEU A 193 22.57 -5.96 13.03
N CYS A 194 23.51 -5.78 13.97
CA CYS A 194 23.23 -5.05 15.21
C CYS A 194 22.81 -3.60 14.92
N LYS A 195 23.52 -2.94 13.99
CA LYS A 195 23.18 -1.57 13.54
C LYS A 195 21.83 -1.52 12.80
N LEU A 196 21.49 -2.56 12.04
CA LEU A 196 20.22 -2.69 11.35
C LEU A 196 19.07 -2.74 12.37
N VAL A 197 19.19 -3.58 13.41
CA VAL A 197 18.18 -3.71 14.46
C VAL A 197 18.00 -2.41 15.23
N LEU A 198 19.10 -1.75 15.64
CA LEU A 198 19.06 -0.43 16.27
C LEU A 198 18.33 0.61 15.40
N MET A 199 18.72 0.73 14.13
CA MET A 199 18.10 1.68 13.20
C MET A 199 16.62 1.35 12.91
N TYR A 200 16.25 0.07 12.93
CA TYR A 200 14.86 -0.35 12.84
C TYR A 200 14.06 0.10 14.07
N GLY A 201 14.59 -0.09 15.28
CA GLY A 201 13.99 0.41 16.52
C GLY A 201 13.76 1.93 16.47
N GLN A 202 14.78 2.69 16.07
CA GLN A 202 14.70 4.14 15.87
C GLN A 202 13.64 4.55 14.83
N LEU A 203 13.54 3.79 13.72
CA LEU A 203 12.54 4.03 12.69
C LEU A 203 11.12 3.85 13.23
N VAL A 204 10.86 2.76 13.94
CA VAL A 204 9.53 2.46 14.49
C VAL A 204 9.18 3.49 15.58
N MET A 205 10.10 3.80 16.49
CA MET A 205 9.93 4.83 17.51
C MET A 205 9.61 6.20 16.88
N GLY A 206 10.42 6.63 15.91
CA GLY A 206 10.21 7.91 15.23
C GLY A 206 8.91 7.96 14.43
N LEU A 207 8.45 6.83 13.86
CA LEU A 207 7.14 6.71 13.22
C LEU A 207 6.02 6.93 14.25
N PHE A 208 6.04 6.20 15.37
CA PHE A 208 5.03 6.30 16.42
C PHE A 208 4.97 7.70 17.04
N TYR A 209 6.13 8.30 17.32
CA TYR A 209 6.23 9.67 17.83
C TYR A 209 5.57 10.69 16.88
N LYS A 210 5.92 10.64 15.58
CA LYS A 210 5.32 11.53 14.57
C LYS A 210 3.81 11.34 14.47
N ARG A 211 3.33 10.11 14.52
CA ARG A 211 1.90 9.78 14.38
C ARG A 211 1.09 10.24 15.59
N ARG A 212 1.64 10.12 16.81
CA ARG A 212 1.05 10.65 18.04
C ARG A 212 0.93 12.17 18.00
N ASN A 213 2.01 12.86 17.61
CA ASN A 213 2.00 14.31 17.53
C ASN A 213 1.05 14.84 16.45
N ALA A 214 0.91 14.10 15.34
CA ALA A 214 0.01 14.49 14.25
C ALA A 214 -1.48 14.51 14.66
N CYS A 215 -1.89 13.77 15.69
CA CYS A 215 -3.28 13.68 16.12
C CYS A 215 -3.60 14.43 17.43
N VAL A 216 -2.65 15.21 17.98
CA VAL A 216 -2.88 15.97 19.23
C VAL A 216 -4.06 16.92 19.10
N GLY A 217 -4.13 17.68 18.00
CA GLY A 217 -5.24 18.60 17.73
C GLY A 217 -6.44 17.96 17.02
N TRP A 218 -6.58 16.63 17.03
CA TRP A 218 -7.75 15.97 16.46
C TRP A 218 -8.80 15.72 17.53
N ASP A 219 -10.04 16.10 17.23
CA ASP A 219 -11.17 15.94 18.14
C ASP A 219 -11.53 14.46 18.33
N SER A 220 -11.63 14.06 19.60
CA SER A 220 -12.16 12.75 19.98
C SER A 220 -13.64 12.64 19.64
N GLY A 221 -14.12 11.44 19.30
CA GLY A 221 -15.46 11.22 18.78
C GLY A 221 -15.67 11.62 17.32
N ASP A 222 -14.62 12.04 16.60
CA ASP A 222 -14.69 12.41 15.18
C ASP A 222 -13.95 11.41 14.27
N LEU A 223 -14.12 11.55 12.96
CA LEU A 223 -13.46 10.76 11.92
C LEU A 223 -12.04 11.26 11.64
N VAL A 224 -11.16 10.33 11.28
CA VAL A 224 -9.81 10.68 10.83
C VAL A 224 -9.84 11.56 9.57
N PRO A 225 -8.93 12.53 9.43
CA PRO A 225 -8.90 13.47 8.30
C PRO A 225 -9.02 12.88 6.89
N SER A 226 -8.43 11.72 6.59
CA SER A 226 -8.52 11.12 5.25
C SER A 226 -9.95 10.71 4.88
N VAL A 227 -10.71 10.16 5.82
CA VAL A 227 -12.11 9.80 5.60
C VAL A 227 -12.97 11.05 5.49
N LYS A 228 -12.78 12.05 6.37
CA LYS A 228 -13.46 13.35 6.25
C LYS A 228 -13.24 13.98 4.87
N LYS A 229 -11.99 13.98 4.39
CA LYS A 229 -11.64 14.50 3.06
C LYS A 229 -12.37 13.75 1.97
N LEU A 230 -12.45 12.42 2.06
CA LEU A 230 -13.15 11.60 1.08
C LEU A 230 -14.66 11.82 1.09
N LEU A 231 -15.29 11.91 2.27
CA LEU A 231 -16.71 12.24 2.41
C LEU A 231 -17.02 13.62 1.80
N LYS A 232 -16.19 14.63 2.08
CA LYS A 232 -16.31 15.97 1.44
C LYS A 232 -16.27 15.89 -0.09
N LEU A 233 -15.42 15.02 -0.66
CA LEU A 233 -15.38 14.81 -2.11
C LEU A 233 -16.64 14.11 -2.64
N MET A 234 -17.18 13.14 -1.91
CA MET A 234 -18.41 12.44 -2.28
C MET A 234 -19.65 13.35 -2.19
N LEU A 235 -19.69 14.24 -1.18
CA LEU A 235 -20.75 15.24 -1.01
C LEU A 235 -20.82 16.24 -2.18
N LYS A 236 -19.70 16.53 -2.84
CA LYS A 236 -19.69 17.37 -4.05
C LYS A 236 -20.34 16.70 -5.26
N LYS A 237 -20.50 15.37 -5.23
CA LYS A 237 -21.05 14.57 -6.33
C LYS A 237 -22.51 14.17 -6.13
N LEU A 238 -23.18 14.72 -5.12
CA LEU A 238 -24.58 14.37 -4.84
C LEU A 238 -25.50 14.62 -6.05
N GLY A 239 -25.26 15.70 -6.81
CA GLY A 239 -26.04 16.05 -8.00
C GLY A 239 -25.94 15.04 -9.16
N GLU A 240 -25.00 14.08 -9.11
CA GLU A 240 -24.89 13.01 -10.10
C GLU A 240 -25.85 11.83 -9.81
N TYR A 241 -26.68 11.92 -8.77
CA TYR A 241 -27.56 10.84 -8.32
C TYR A 241 -28.94 11.35 -7.89
N LYS A 242 -29.98 10.61 -8.30
CA LYS A 242 -31.34 10.73 -7.79
C LYS A 242 -31.52 9.76 -6.62
N VAL A 243 -32.19 10.20 -5.56
CA VAL A 243 -32.47 9.38 -4.36
C VAL A 243 -33.98 9.27 -4.19
N ALA A 244 -34.48 8.05 -4.03
CA ALA A 244 -35.86 7.76 -3.69
C ALA A 244 -35.90 6.91 -2.42
N GLY A 245 -36.71 7.30 -1.43
CA GLY A 245 -36.90 6.52 -0.21
C GLY A 245 -37.86 5.37 -0.48
N ALA A 246 -37.40 4.12 -0.30
CA ALA A 246 -38.29 2.95 -0.28
C ALA A 246 -38.90 2.76 1.12
N VAL A 247 -38.10 2.97 2.16
CA VAL A 247 -38.53 3.02 3.56
C VAL A 247 -37.83 4.19 4.22
N ALA A 248 -38.61 5.20 4.65
CA ALA A 248 -38.07 6.44 5.22
C ALA A 248 -37.05 6.16 6.34
N GLY A 249 -35.86 6.75 6.22
CA GLY A 249 -34.78 6.61 7.18
C GLY A 249 -34.08 5.24 7.21
N LYS A 250 -34.48 4.28 6.38
CA LYS A 250 -33.93 2.91 6.41
C LYS A 250 -33.38 2.45 5.06
N VAL A 251 -34.21 2.46 4.01
CA VAL A 251 -33.88 1.88 2.71
C VAL A 251 -34.13 2.90 1.61
N TYR A 252 -33.14 3.07 0.77
CA TYR A 252 -33.16 4.03 -0.33
C TYR A 252 -32.75 3.37 -1.63
N GLU A 253 -33.43 3.76 -2.71
CA GLU A 253 -32.96 3.57 -4.06
C GLU A 253 -32.15 4.79 -4.49
N VAL A 254 -30.97 4.56 -5.04
CA VAL A 254 -30.08 5.59 -5.55
C VAL A 254 -29.79 5.31 -7.02
N THR A 255 -30.18 6.22 -7.89
CA THR A 255 -30.08 6.07 -9.35
C THR A 255 -29.09 7.08 -9.88
N SER A 256 -28.04 6.62 -10.57
CA SER A 256 -27.06 7.53 -11.19
C SER A 256 -27.62 8.21 -12.44
N ILE A 257 -26.99 9.30 -12.89
CA ILE A 257 -27.27 9.92 -14.20
C ILE A 257 -27.15 8.93 -15.39
N HIS A 258 -26.47 7.80 -15.22
CA HIS A 258 -26.32 6.75 -16.22
C HIS A 258 -27.35 5.63 -16.06
N SER A 259 -28.47 5.89 -15.38
CA SER A 259 -29.57 4.93 -15.13
C SER A 259 -29.15 3.65 -14.39
N SER A 260 -28.01 3.65 -13.70
CA SER A 260 -27.62 2.54 -12.83
C SER A 260 -28.29 2.69 -11.48
N VAL A 261 -29.02 1.66 -11.06
CA VAL A 261 -29.80 1.66 -9.83
C VAL A 261 -29.08 0.91 -8.72
N PHE A 262 -29.07 1.47 -7.51
CA PHE A 262 -28.45 0.89 -6.34
C PHE A 262 -29.38 0.96 -5.13
N THR A 263 -29.63 -0.19 -4.51
CA THR A 263 -30.28 -0.26 -3.20
C THR A 263 -29.26 0.01 -2.08
N VAL A 264 -29.62 0.86 -1.13
CA VAL A 264 -28.85 1.19 0.08
C VAL A 264 -29.71 0.91 1.32
N ASP A 265 -29.19 0.14 2.26
CA ASP A 265 -29.81 -0.11 3.57
C ASP A 265 -28.92 0.51 4.66
N LEU A 266 -29.41 1.57 5.30
CA LEU A 266 -28.68 2.36 6.28
C LEU A 266 -28.53 1.62 7.61
N ASN A 267 -29.51 0.80 7.99
CA ASN A 267 -29.49 0.02 9.23
C ASN A 267 -28.46 -1.09 9.14
N LYS A 268 -28.49 -1.84 8.03
CA LYS A 268 -27.51 -2.90 7.77
C LYS A 268 -26.15 -2.36 7.36
N LYS A 269 -26.03 -1.05 7.08
CA LYS A 269 -24.84 -0.39 6.53
C LYS A 269 -24.35 -1.07 5.25
N THR A 270 -25.30 -1.41 4.38
CA THR A 270 -25.02 -2.11 3.11
C THR A 270 -25.43 -1.30 1.91
N CYS A 271 -24.70 -1.49 0.82
CA CYS A 271 -25.11 -1.03 -0.50
C CYS A 271 -24.99 -2.19 -1.48
N SER A 272 -25.91 -2.26 -2.43
CA SER A 272 -25.86 -3.22 -3.53
C SER A 272 -24.59 -3.10 -4.38
N CYS A 273 -23.82 -2.00 -4.29
CA CYS A 273 -22.50 -1.86 -4.92
C CYS A 273 -21.35 -2.54 -4.16
N VAL A 274 -21.59 -3.04 -2.94
CA VAL A 274 -20.66 -3.77 -2.06
C VAL A 274 -19.48 -2.95 -1.51
N GLN A 275 -19.24 -1.74 -2.05
CA GLN A 275 -18.11 -0.90 -1.64
C GLN A 275 -18.15 -0.51 -0.16
N TRP A 276 -19.33 -0.24 0.41
CA TRP A 276 -19.45 0.15 1.82
C TRP A 276 -18.97 -0.99 2.72
N GLN A 277 -19.46 -2.19 2.44
CA GLN A 277 -19.16 -3.40 3.21
C GLN A 277 -17.66 -3.72 3.17
N LEU A 278 -17.04 -3.68 1.98
CA LEU A 278 -15.63 -4.02 1.83
C LEU A 278 -14.68 -2.95 2.40
N ARG A 279 -15.06 -1.66 2.30
CA ARG A 279 -14.24 -0.54 2.78
C ARG A 279 -14.44 -0.25 4.26
N GLY A 280 -15.59 -0.58 4.82
CA GLY A 280 -15.95 -0.17 6.18
C GLY A 280 -16.30 1.31 6.31
N PHE A 281 -16.60 2.05 5.23
CA PHE A 281 -17.14 3.41 5.30
C PHE A 281 -18.08 3.68 4.11
N PRO A 282 -18.98 4.67 4.20
CA PRO A 282 -20.02 4.89 3.19
C PRO A 282 -19.45 5.06 1.77
N CYS A 283 -20.00 4.31 0.82
CA CYS A 283 -19.76 4.52 -0.61
C CYS A 283 -20.53 5.75 -1.13
N GLN A 284 -20.30 6.16 -2.39
CA GLN A 284 -20.99 7.29 -2.99
C GLN A 284 -22.52 7.20 -2.86
N HIS A 285 -23.11 6.04 -3.16
CA HIS A 285 -24.56 5.85 -3.05
C HIS A 285 -25.05 5.95 -1.60
N ALA A 286 -24.28 5.39 -0.67
CA ALA A 286 -24.59 5.48 0.76
C ALA A 286 -24.52 6.92 1.26
N VAL A 287 -23.55 7.72 0.80
CA VAL A 287 -23.48 9.16 1.08
C VAL A 287 -24.74 9.88 0.58
N CYS A 288 -25.21 9.58 -0.65
CA CYS A 288 -26.45 10.16 -1.19
C CYS A 288 -27.68 9.84 -0.34
N ALA A 289 -27.82 8.58 0.10
CA ALA A 289 -28.93 8.14 0.95
C ALA A 289 -28.84 8.75 2.37
N LEU A 290 -27.65 8.71 2.98
CA LEU A 290 -27.41 9.24 4.32
C LEU A 290 -27.65 10.76 4.41
N GLN A 291 -27.35 11.50 3.35
CA GLN A 291 -27.53 12.95 3.35
C GLN A 291 -29.00 13.37 3.58
N GLN A 292 -29.96 12.51 3.23
CA GLN A 292 -31.39 12.75 3.45
C GLN A 292 -31.76 12.86 4.94
N ILE A 293 -30.93 12.30 5.83
CA ILE A 293 -31.20 12.23 7.27
C ILE A 293 -30.18 12.99 8.12
N ARG A 294 -29.36 13.88 7.52
CA ARG A 294 -28.31 14.68 8.21
C ARG A 294 -27.46 13.80 9.15
N PRO A 295 -26.63 12.91 8.58
CA PRO A 295 -26.08 11.78 9.31
C PRO A 295 -24.98 12.23 10.27
N ASN A 296 -24.86 11.54 11.41
CA ASN A 296 -23.61 11.51 12.15
C ASN A 296 -22.66 10.51 11.48
N TRP A 297 -21.72 11.00 10.66
CA TRP A 297 -20.87 10.16 9.81
C TRP A 297 -20.07 9.08 10.55
N ILE A 298 -19.66 9.33 11.80
CA ILE A 298 -18.87 8.36 12.56
C ILE A 298 -19.64 7.06 12.80
N GLN A 299 -20.96 7.14 12.99
CA GLN A 299 -21.82 5.98 13.24
C GLN A 299 -21.90 5.04 12.02
N TYR A 300 -21.61 5.55 10.83
CA TYR A 300 -21.70 4.83 9.55
C TYR A 300 -20.34 4.33 9.03
N CYS A 301 -19.26 4.60 9.78
CA CYS A 301 -17.92 4.11 9.51
C CYS A 301 -17.51 3.02 10.50
N ALA A 302 -16.61 2.13 10.09
CA ALA A 302 -15.97 1.17 10.96
C ALA A 302 -15.14 1.92 12.02
N LYS A 303 -15.09 1.36 13.24
CA LYS A 303 -14.40 1.96 14.40
C LYS A 303 -12.96 2.40 14.10
N TYR A 304 -12.30 1.69 13.18
CA TYR A 304 -10.94 1.95 12.73
C TYR A 304 -10.72 3.37 12.21
N TYR A 305 -11.77 4.01 11.68
CA TYR A 305 -11.73 5.34 11.08
C TYR A 305 -11.97 6.47 12.08
N SER A 306 -12.18 6.17 13.36
CA SER A 306 -12.29 7.19 14.41
C SER A 306 -10.92 7.74 14.83
N VAL A 307 -10.92 8.99 15.26
CA VAL A 307 -9.75 9.64 15.89
C VAL A 307 -9.35 8.88 17.15
N ASP A 308 -10.30 8.42 17.97
CA ASP A 308 -10.01 7.70 19.21
C ASP A 308 -9.24 6.40 18.95
N ASN A 309 -9.69 5.63 17.96
CA ASN A 309 -9.01 4.39 17.60
C ASN A 309 -7.62 4.65 16.98
N TYR A 310 -7.44 5.76 16.25
CA TYR A 310 -6.12 6.20 15.80
C TYR A 310 -5.21 6.57 16.99
N LYS A 311 -5.71 7.33 17.97
CA LYS A 311 -4.95 7.68 19.19
C LYS A 311 -4.53 6.42 19.95
N ILE A 312 -5.44 5.45 20.12
CA ILE A 312 -5.17 4.14 20.74
C ILE A 312 -4.05 3.40 20.01
N THR A 313 -4.03 3.41 18.67
CA THR A 313 -2.99 2.75 17.87
C THR A 313 -1.58 3.23 18.24
N TYR A 314 -1.41 4.50 18.61
CA TYR A 314 -0.12 5.14 18.86
C TYR A 314 0.08 5.59 20.32
N ALA A 315 -0.81 5.19 21.23
CA ALA A 315 -0.77 5.60 22.64
C ALA A 315 0.49 5.11 23.35
N GLU A 316 0.85 3.85 23.12
CA GLU A 316 1.99 3.18 23.77
C GLU A 316 3.34 3.81 23.39
N GLY A 317 4.16 4.09 24.39
CA GLY A 317 5.56 4.48 24.21
C GLY A 317 6.38 3.30 23.69
N MET A 318 7.34 3.58 22.79
CA MET A 318 8.36 2.60 22.43
C MET A 318 9.60 2.90 23.25
N ILE A 319 10.10 1.89 23.97
CA ILE A 319 11.36 2.00 24.73
C ILE A 319 12.51 1.94 23.72
N PRO A 320 13.43 2.91 23.71
CA PRO A 320 14.63 2.84 22.88
C PRO A 320 15.44 1.58 23.19
N LEU A 321 16.11 1.03 22.17
CA LEU A 321 17.11 -0.01 22.40
C LEU A 321 18.36 0.62 23.01
N GLU A 322 18.97 -0.09 23.95
CA GLU A 322 20.22 0.30 24.61
C GLU A 322 21.38 0.42 23.61
N GLY A 323 22.35 1.26 23.98
CA GLY A 323 23.55 1.49 23.17
C GLY A 323 24.47 0.26 23.17
N PRO A 324 25.34 0.12 22.17
CA PRO A 324 26.32 -0.98 22.11
C PRO A 324 27.20 -1.10 23.36
N ASP A 325 27.45 0.02 24.05
CA ASP A 325 28.30 0.07 25.24
C ASP A 325 27.64 -0.59 26.46
N ASP A 326 26.30 -0.74 26.46
CA ASP A 326 25.52 -1.35 27.54
C ASP A 326 25.11 -2.80 27.22
N TRP A 327 25.51 -3.34 26.07
CA TRP A 327 25.11 -4.70 25.68
C TRP A 327 25.85 -5.76 26.48
N GLU A 328 25.13 -6.79 26.94
CA GLU A 328 25.75 -7.99 27.48
C GLU A 328 26.65 -8.67 26.43
N GLU A 329 27.80 -9.15 26.88
CA GLU A 329 28.68 -9.97 26.05
C GLU A 329 27.92 -11.23 25.56
N PRO A 330 28.10 -11.65 24.29
CA PRO A 330 27.40 -12.80 23.74
C PRO A 330 27.70 -14.06 24.57
N ARG A 331 26.64 -14.70 25.08
CA ARG A 331 26.74 -16.00 25.79
C ARG A 331 27.13 -17.17 24.89
N VAL A 332 27.21 -16.95 23.58
CA VAL A 332 27.56 -17.94 22.56
C VAL A 332 28.62 -17.37 21.64
N THR A 333 29.59 -18.21 21.25
CA THR A 333 30.58 -17.83 20.24
C THR A 333 29.90 -17.65 18.88
N ILE A 334 29.86 -16.42 18.38
CA ILE A 334 29.27 -16.11 17.08
C ILE A 334 30.28 -16.43 15.98
N VAL A 335 30.06 -17.52 15.25
CA VAL A 335 30.85 -17.85 14.07
C VAL A 335 30.41 -16.97 12.89
N PRO A 336 31.33 -16.34 12.14
CA PRO A 336 30.96 -15.54 10.98
C PRO A 336 30.18 -16.39 9.96
N PRO A 337 29.11 -15.85 9.36
CA PRO A 337 28.30 -16.61 8.43
C PRO A 337 29.11 -16.97 7.18
N LEU A 338 28.89 -18.18 6.65
CA LEU A 338 29.50 -18.62 5.39
C LEU A 338 29.19 -17.62 4.27
N LEU A 339 30.25 -17.04 3.70
CA LEU A 339 30.14 -16.06 2.62
C LEU A 339 29.76 -16.77 1.32
N ILE A 340 28.48 -16.75 0.97
CA ILE A 340 28.00 -17.26 -0.32
C ILE A 340 28.28 -16.18 -1.39
N ARG A 341 29.34 -16.36 -2.18
CA ARG A 341 29.62 -15.51 -3.36
C ARG A 341 28.53 -15.72 -4.41
N LYS A 342 27.64 -14.74 -4.60
CA LYS A 342 26.80 -14.66 -5.79
C LYS A 342 27.69 -14.30 -6.99
N GLN A 343 27.56 -14.98 -8.14
CA GLN A 343 28.27 -14.59 -9.36
C GLN A 343 27.84 -13.18 -9.80
N GLY A 344 28.81 -12.30 -10.02
CA GLY A 344 28.60 -10.90 -10.43
C GLY A 344 28.35 -9.92 -9.28
N ARG A 345 28.47 -8.62 -9.57
CA ARG A 345 28.26 -7.54 -8.60
C ARG A 345 26.82 -7.56 -8.06
N PRO A 346 26.59 -7.70 -6.74
CA PRO A 346 25.26 -7.62 -6.16
C PRO A 346 24.59 -6.30 -6.54
N ARG A 347 23.46 -6.36 -7.24
CA ARG A 347 22.74 -5.16 -7.65
C ARG A 347 22.07 -4.54 -6.43
N LYS A 348 22.40 -3.29 -6.13
CA LYS A 348 21.79 -2.54 -5.02
C LYS A 348 20.28 -2.33 -5.19
N ASN A 349 19.77 -2.31 -6.41
CA ASN A 349 18.35 -2.08 -6.69
C ASN A 349 17.79 -3.20 -7.56
N ARG A 350 16.50 -3.52 -7.36
CA ARG A 350 15.74 -4.41 -8.25
C ARG A 350 15.78 -3.84 -9.68
N ARG A 351 15.84 -4.72 -10.69
CA ARG A 351 15.56 -4.30 -12.07
C ARG A 351 14.10 -3.83 -12.13
N LYS A 352 13.90 -2.54 -12.39
CA LYS A 352 12.58 -1.99 -12.68
C LYS A 352 12.09 -2.61 -13.98
N ALA A 353 10.81 -2.99 -14.04
CA ALA A 353 10.19 -3.36 -15.31
C ALA A 353 10.07 -2.10 -16.21
N TYR A 354 9.98 -2.28 -17.52
CA TYR A 354 9.94 -1.18 -18.49
C TYR A 354 8.73 -0.24 -18.29
N ASP A 355 7.68 -0.73 -17.62
CA ASP A 355 6.43 -0.04 -17.32
C ASP A 355 6.36 0.51 -15.87
N GLU A 356 7.41 0.35 -15.07
CA GLU A 356 7.53 1.07 -13.80
C GLU A 356 7.83 2.53 -14.10
N THR A 357 7.03 3.46 -13.56
CA THR A 357 7.18 4.90 -13.74
C THR A 357 8.64 5.30 -13.53
N LEU A 358 9.32 5.60 -14.63
CA LEU A 358 10.56 6.34 -14.58
C LEU A 358 10.14 7.69 -14.01
N HIS A 359 10.68 8.09 -12.86
CA HIS A 359 10.75 9.53 -12.61
C HIS A 359 11.44 10.09 -13.84
N GLU A 360 10.76 10.98 -14.57
CA GLU A 360 11.38 11.77 -15.61
C GLU A 360 12.67 12.30 -15.01
N LYS A 361 13.80 11.74 -15.43
CA LYS A 361 15.08 12.27 -15.03
C LYS A 361 15.08 13.63 -15.70
N LYS A 362 14.83 14.70 -14.93
CA LYS A 362 15.04 16.06 -15.42
C LYS A 362 16.42 16.05 -16.08
N PRO A 363 16.53 16.38 -17.37
CA PRO A 363 17.81 16.37 -18.04
C PRO A 363 18.77 17.19 -17.19
N ARG A 364 19.96 16.65 -16.90
CA ARG A 364 20.94 17.40 -16.12
C ARG A 364 21.27 18.67 -16.91
N CYS A 365 20.87 19.81 -16.37
CA CYS A 365 21.26 21.10 -16.91
C CYS A 365 22.68 21.42 -16.44
N CYS A 366 23.48 21.95 -17.35
CA CYS A 366 24.81 22.43 -17.01
C CYS A 366 24.71 23.54 -15.96
N SER A 367 25.43 23.43 -14.85
CA SER A 367 25.39 24.47 -13.80
C SER A 367 26.02 25.81 -14.23
N LYS A 368 26.72 25.84 -15.39
CA LYS A 368 27.36 27.04 -15.95
C LYS A 368 26.44 27.79 -16.93
N CYS A 369 25.85 27.10 -17.92
CA CYS A 369 25.00 27.74 -18.95
C CYS A 369 23.50 27.40 -18.85
N LYS A 370 23.10 26.58 -17.86
CA LYS A 370 21.73 26.11 -17.61
C LYS A 370 21.06 25.33 -18.76
N GLN A 371 21.77 25.06 -19.85
CA GLN A 371 21.27 24.23 -20.95
C GLN A 371 21.32 22.72 -20.62
N PRO A 372 20.32 21.93 -21.04
CA PRO A 372 20.32 20.48 -20.86
C PRO A 372 21.36 19.78 -21.77
N GLY A 373 21.78 18.57 -21.39
CA GLY A 373 22.56 17.67 -22.27
C GLY A 373 24.08 17.61 -22.04
N HIS A 374 24.64 18.44 -21.14
CA HIS A 374 26.07 18.40 -20.78
C HIS A 374 26.32 18.86 -19.33
N ASN A 375 27.54 18.69 -18.81
CA ASN A 375 27.91 19.08 -17.44
C ASN A 375 28.89 20.27 -17.43
N LYS A 376 29.24 20.80 -16.24
CA LYS A 376 30.17 21.96 -16.10
C LYS A 376 31.52 21.70 -16.75
N THR A 377 32.03 20.47 -16.68
CA THR A 377 33.36 20.10 -17.21
C THR A 377 33.42 20.02 -18.72
N THR A 378 32.28 19.80 -19.40
CA THR A 378 32.19 19.71 -20.87
C THR A 378 31.41 20.88 -21.47
N CYS A 379 31.32 22.00 -20.76
CA CYS A 379 30.56 23.17 -21.18
C CYS A 379 31.41 24.10 -22.05
N GLY A 380 31.03 24.26 -23.33
CA GLY A 380 31.68 25.18 -24.27
C GLY A 380 31.52 26.68 -23.98
N GLY A 381 30.86 27.05 -22.88
CA GLY A 381 30.42 28.43 -22.62
C GLY A 381 29.12 28.77 -23.35
N GLY A 382 28.31 29.67 -22.79
CA GLY A 382 27.15 30.21 -23.49
C GLY A 382 27.56 31.17 -24.62
N PRO A 383 26.65 31.51 -25.55
CA PRO A 383 26.94 32.52 -26.57
C PRO A 383 27.40 33.82 -25.92
N ILE A 384 28.64 34.23 -26.23
CA ILE A 384 29.18 35.52 -25.83
C ILE A 384 28.50 36.55 -26.73
N GLY A 385 27.81 37.52 -26.14
CA GLY A 385 27.16 38.60 -26.89
C GLY A 385 28.19 39.33 -27.76
N SER A 386 27.92 39.43 -29.05
CA SER A 386 28.71 40.26 -29.97
C SER A 386 28.48 41.73 -29.65
N ASN A 387 29.54 42.47 -29.38
CA ASN A 387 29.48 43.93 -29.30
C ASN A 387 28.97 44.50 -30.63
N SER A 388 27.98 45.39 -30.57
CA SER A 388 27.39 46.06 -31.74
C SER A 388 28.42 46.99 -32.40
N THR A 389 29.03 46.55 -33.50
CA THR A 389 29.80 47.40 -34.43
C THR A 389 28.87 48.20 -35.35
N LYS A 390 28.05 49.08 -34.77
CA LYS A 390 27.43 50.17 -35.53
C LYS A 390 28.29 51.42 -35.36
N LYS A 391 29.00 51.80 -36.44
CA LYS A 391 29.62 53.12 -36.58
C LYS A 391 28.53 54.18 -36.37
N ARG A 392 28.68 55.05 -35.36
CA ARG A 392 27.89 56.27 -35.23
C ARG A 392 28.18 57.15 -36.44
N ILE A 393 27.16 57.39 -37.26
CA ILE A 393 27.17 58.44 -38.27
C ILE A 393 26.93 59.75 -37.53
N ARG A 394 27.85 60.71 -37.72
CA ARG A 394 27.72 62.08 -37.23
C ARG A 394 26.84 62.81 -38.25
N LEU A 395 25.67 63.27 -37.83
CA LEU A 395 24.89 64.25 -38.57
C LEU A 395 24.73 65.47 -37.68
N GLU A 396 24.91 66.61 -38.34
CA GLU A 396 25.04 67.95 -37.82
C GLU A 396 23.77 68.47 -37.16
N VAL A 397 24.00 69.55 -36.43
CA VAL A 397 23.05 70.46 -35.81
C VAL A 397 22.31 71.20 -36.92
N ASP A 398 21.01 71.40 -36.74
CA ASP A 398 20.28 72.64 -37.00
C ASP A 398 19.02 72.54 -36.10
N GLY A 399 18.44 73.62 -35.59
CA GLY A 399 17.96 74.69 -36.45
C GLY A 399 16.73 74.17 -37.18
#